data_AF-A0A449AQ45-F1
#
_entry.id   AF-A0A449AQ45-F1
#
_cell.length_a   1.000
_cell.length_b   1.000
_cell.length_c   1.000
_cell.angle_alpha   90.00
_cell.angle_beta   90.00
_cell.angle_gamma   90.00
#
_symmetry.space_group_name_H-M   'P 1'
#
loop_
_entity.id
_entity.type
_entity.pdbx_description
1 polymer ?
#
loop_
_entity_poly.entity_id
_entity_poly.type
_entity_poly.pdbx_seq_one_letter_code
_entity_poly.pdbx_strand_id
1 'polypeptide(L)'
;MKKNKKIAIITSFLGLAPFVVLSCSNQQAQTIEQPKEKKNIEKKYNPNNDFINKLNIEKSENQEQDSKEDYNVKFNEFVVKNIIKLQEGEKIESSKLPSEVIVFNSKGLYESKKVTWENVQDLYASNEMKISGSVEGSDNLRAFVEVITTPAFNSSDSEFTLLDDKLKINEAKTTKDGSKRGSSIFNLVDRSDSSESTGSVWHNWWVFNAKQNNIIAFNSDESINVNRLKLVFGKMGGQISTEAPAEVRIKYSNDGEEWFDVKNQDKVFASDFGPLGDHHEWRGSSKVFTINFSSVKAKWFSLTWKAPKNSSNQDMSIALTDLKWFGPYSSSGSIINNFDNTISAIQFGDSTINVDSNNISIKTNSLTNDFKVISNATFVQKELVFENSKFKTFKIIAFDDLSTKNIYTIKISKEDK
;
A
#
# COMPACT_ATOMS: atom_id res chain seq x y z
N MET A 1 38.61 -48.82 39.99
CA MET A 1 39.13 -48.10 41.18
C MET A 1 39.68 -46.76 40.71
N LYS A 2 38.91 -45.66 40.79
CA LYS A 2 38.91 -44.61 41.84
C LYS A 2 40.23 -43.84 42.01
N LYS A 3 40.20 -42.55 41.61
CA LYS A 3 40.57 -41.30 42.34
C LYS A 3 40.52 -40.15 41.30
N ASN A 4 39.45 -39.35 41.14
CA ASN A 4 38.82 -38.33 41.99
C ASN A 4 39.70 -37.17 42.47
N LYS A 5 39.16 -35.94 42.23
CA LYS A 5 39.46 -34.57 42.74
C LYS A 5 40.20 -33.66 41.73
N LYS A 6 39.80 -32.41 41.45
CA LYS A 6 38.90 -31.46 42.16
C LYS A 6 38.37 -30.39 41.19
N ILE A 7 37.16 -29.94 41.51
CA ILE A 7 36.43 -28.78 40.98
C ILE A 7 37.10 -27.47 41.45
N ALA A 8 37.14 -26.46 40.58
CA ALA A 8 37.16 -25.06 40.97
C ALA A 8 36.15 -24.29 40.10
N ILE A 9 35.09 -23.84 40.75
CA ILE A 9 34.06 -22.93 40.24
C ILE A 9 34.63 -21.52 40.31
N ILE A 10 34.61 -20.78 39.20
CA ILE A 10 34.75 -19.31 39.23
C ILE A 10 33.43 -18.74 38.72
N THR A 11 32.66 -18.24 39.68
CA THR A 11 31.50 -17.38 39.51
C THR A 11 31.93 -15.92 39.41
N SER A 12 31.49 -15.24 38.35
CA SER A 12 31.34 -13.78 38.25
C SER A 12 30.29 -13.56 37.14
N PHE A 13 28.99 -13.45 37.41
CA PHE A 13 28.26 -12.34 38.06
C PHE A 13 28.71 -10.95 37.56
N LEU A 14 27.94 -10.42 36.59
CA LEU A 14 27.73 -9.02 36.17
C LEU A 14 27.13 -9.08 34.75
N GLY A 15 25.95 -8.59 34.38
CA GLY A 15 24.81 -8.01 35.08
C GLY A 15 23.71 -7.90 34.02
N LEU A 16 22.57 -8.58 34.23
CA LEU A 16 21.37 -8.38 33.41
C LEU A 16 20.66 -7.16 33.98
N ALA A 17 20.55 -6.10 33.20
CA ALA A 17 19.65 -5.00 33.51
C ALA A 17 18.20 -5.48 33.37
N PRO A 18 17.36 -5.41 34.42
CA PRO A 18 15.92 -5.48 34.23
C PRO A 18 15.48 -4.14 33.64
N PHE A 19 15.01 -4.15 32.39
CA PHE A 19 14.21 -3.05 31.90
C PHE A 19 12.95 -2.96 32.75
N VAL A 20 12.93 -1.94 33.60
CA VAL A 20 11.78 -1.49 34.37
C VAL A 20 10.73 -1.00 33.36
N VAL A 21 9.65 -1.76 33.21
CA VAL A 21 8.40 -1.25 32.64
C VAL A 21 7.75 -0.42 33.75
N LEU A 22 7.83 0.90 33.65
CA LEU A 22 7.03 1.82 34.45
C LEU A 22 5.57 1.70 33.99
N SER A 23 4.85 0.75 34.58
CA SER A 23 3.39 0.75 34.63
C SER A 23 2.96 1.63 35.81
N CYS A 24 2.44 2.82 35.51
CA CYS A 24 1.62 3.54 36.47
C CYS A 24 0.25 2.88 36.51
N SER A 25 0.06 1.96 37.45
CA SER A 25 -1.23 1.42 37.84
C SER A 25 -1.28 1.38 39.37
N ASN A 26 -1.70 2.49 39.97
CA ASN A 26 -2.13 2.47 41.37
C ASN A 26 -3.49 1.76 41.44
N GLN A 27 -3.50 0.64 42.16
CA GLN A 27 -4.72 0.03 42.67
C GLN A 27 -5.38 0.95 43.70
N GLN A 28 -6.70 1.08 43.62
CA GLN A 28 -7.53 0.84 44.79
C GLN A 28 -8.85 0.20 44.37
N ALA A 29 -9.14 -0.90 45.06
CA ALA A 29 -10.16 -1.88 44.75
C ALA A 29 -11.59 -1.38 44.96
N GLN A 30 -12.54 -1.90 44.18
CA GLN A 30 -13.83 -2.33 44.70
C GLN A 30 -14.55 -3.30 43.75
N THR A 31 -14.79 -4.49 44.30
CA THR A 31 -15.91 -5.42 44.07
C THR A 31 -16.06 -6.12 42.71
N ILE A 32 -15.83 -7.44 42.75
CA ILE A 32 -16.23 -8.40 41.73
C ILE A 32 -17.75 -8.57 41.81
N GLU A 33 -18.48 -8.08 40.80
CA GLU A 33 -19.82 -8.59 40.46
C GLU A 33 -19.74 -9.38 39.15
N GLN A 34 -20.26 -10.61 39.19
CA GLN A 34 -20.48 -11.46 38.01
C GLN A 34 -21.58 -10.89 37.09
N PRO A 35 -21.60 -11.31 35.81
CA PRO A 35 -22.08 -10.47 34.71
C PRO A 35 -23.60 -10.40 34.64
N LYS A 36 -24.14 -9.18 34.67
CA LYS A 36 -25.50 -8.91 34.17
C LYS A 36 -25.44 -8.76 32.64
N GLU A 37 -26.41 -9.39 31.99
CA GLU A 37 -26.64 -9.45 30.55
C GLU A 37 -26.19 -8.19 29.80
N LYS A 38 -25.25 -8.35 28.85
CA LYS A 38 -24.97 -7.32 27.86
C LYS A 38 -26.19 -7.20 26.95
N LYS A 39 -27.04 -6.21 27.23
CA LYS A 39 -27.89 -5.61 26.20
C LYS A 39 -27.00 -5.19 25.04
N ASN A 40 -27.40 -5.60 23.84
CA ASN A 40 -26.84 -5.18 22.58
C ASN A 40 -27.06 -3.66 22.45
N ILE A 41 -26.07 -2.86 22.84
CA ILE A 41 -26.04 -1.44 22.51
C ILE A 41 -25.29 -1.37 21.18
N GLU A 42 -26.04 -1.23 20.09
CA GLU A 42 -25.50 -0.69 18.85
C GLU A 42 -24.70 0.56 19.21
N LYS A 43 -23.37 0.51 19.02
CA LYS A 43 -22.55 1.70 19.10
C LYS A 43 -22.95 2.59 17.92
N LYS A 44 -23.95 3.44 18.14
CA LYS A 44 -24.23 4.58 17.27
C LYS A 44 -22.94 5.40 17.22
N TYR A 45 -22.37 5.49 16.02
CA TYR A 45 -21.30 6.43 15.74
C TYR A 45 -21.77 7.83 16.12
N ASN A 46 -21.12 8.43 17.12
CA ASN A 46 -21.25 9.85 17.40
C ASN A 46 -20.11 10.55 16.64
N PRO A 47 -20.41 11.35 15.60
CA PRO A 47 -19.39 12.15 14.94
C PRO A 47 -18.71 13.07 15.95
N ASN A 48 -17.38 13.11 15.86
CA ASN A 48 -16.55 13.98 16.68
C ASN A 48 -16.69 15.43 16.17
N ASN A 49 -17.69 16.15 16.68
CA ASN A 49 -17.92 17.56 16.34
C ASN A 49 -16.83 18.51 16.88
N ASP A 50 -15.90 18.02 17.71
CA ASP A 50 -14.81 18.84 18.26
C ASP A 50 -13.72 19.19 17.22
N PHE A 51 -13.83 18.66 16.00
CA PHE A 51 -12.99 19.08 14.86
C PHE A 51 -13.60 20.23 14.05
N ILE A 52 -14.85 20.63 14.34
CA ILE A 52 -15.49 21.83 13.79
C ILE A 52 -15.41 22.94 14.83
N ASN A 53 -14.20 23.44 15.11
CA ASN A 53 -13.95 24.85 15.44
C ASN A 53 -12.49 25.06 15.85
N LYS A 54 -11.69 25.50 14.88
CA LYS A 54 -10.64 26.53 15.07
C LYS A 54 -10.24 27.10 13.70
N LEU A 55 -11.22 27.53 12.92
CA LEU A 55 -10.96 28.62 11.98
C LEU A 55 -11.08 29.90 12.80
N ASN A 56 -9.93 30.46 13.19
CA ASN A 56 -9.84 31.78 13.78
C ASN A 56 -10.46 32.79 12.80
N ILE A 57 -11.74 33.08 12.98
CA ILE A 57 -12.31 34.36 12.62
C ILE A 57 -12.18 35.18 13.89
N GLU A 58 -11.08 35.91 14.02
CA GLU A 58 -11.12 37.10 14.84
C GLU A 58 -12.25 37.96 14.29
N LYS A 59 -13.34 38.04 15.05
CA LYS A 59 -14.34 39.08 14.88
C LYS A 59 -13.60 40.40 15.08
N SER A 60 -13.22 41.04 13.99
CA SER A 60 -12.96 42.48 14.01
C SER A 60 -14.31 43.15 14.22
N GLU A 61 -14.65 43.40 15.48
CA GLU A 61 -15.72 44.32 15.83
C GLU A 61 -15.23 45.76 15.65
N ASN A 62 -16.03 46.51 14.88
CA ASN A 62 -16.11 47.96 14.81
C ASN A 62 -15.02 48.73 14.04
N GLN A 63 -15.28 48.96 12.76
CA GLN A 63 -15.34 50.33 12.23
C GLN A 63 -16.62 50.49 11.41
N GLU A 64 -17.63 51.12 12.01
CA GLU A 64 -18.77 51.70 11.28
C GLU A 64 -18.37 53.03 10.63
N GLN A 65 -19.08 53.33 9.54
CA GLN A 65 -19.07 54.54 8.70
C GLN A 65 -17.90 54.59 7.72
N ASP A 66 -18.13 54.46 6.40
CA ASP A 66 -19.00 55.35 5.64
C ASP A 66 -19.46 54.75 4.29
N SER A 67 -20.53 55.34 3.75
CA SER A 67 -21.12 55.19 2.40
C SER A 67 -22.09 54.04 2.11
N LYS A 68 -23.32 54.46 1.82
CA LYS A 68 -24.42 53.73 1.18
C LYS A 68 -24.00 53.20 -0.19
N GLU A 69 -23.72 51.91 -0.30
CA GLU A 69 -24.03 51.12 -1.49
C GLU A 69 -24.50 49.74 -1.01
N ASP A 70 -25.82 49.55 -1.00
CA ASP A 70 -26.49 48.30 -0.64
C ASP A 70 -26.26 47.28 -1.76
N TYR A 71 -25.02 46.82 -1.93
CA TYR A 71 -24.74 45.69 -2.80
C TYR A 71 -25.27 44.44 -2.10
N ASN A 72 -26.33 43.86 -2.66
CA ASN A 72 -26.58 42.43 -2.49
C ASN A 72 -25.37 41.68 -3.07
N VAL A 73 -24.32 41.52 -2.27
CA VAL A 73 -23.11 40.78 -2.61
C VAL A 73 -23.51 39.32 -2.77
N LYS A 74 -23.66 38.88 -4.03
CA LYS A 74 -23.88 37.47 -4.35
C LYS A 74 -22.54 36.79 -4.57
N PHE A 75 -22.30 35.74 -3.81
CA PHE A 75 -21.13 34.88 -4.00
C PHE A 75 -21.44 33.78 -5.02
N ASN A 76 -20.44 33.43 -5.83
CA ASN A 76 -20.52 32.25 -6.68
C ASN A 76 -20.46 30.99 -5.84
N GLU A 77 -21.39 30.07 -6.06
CA GLU A 77 -21.42 28.78 -5.39
C GLU A 77 -20.44 27.81 -6.03
N PHE A 78 -19.74 27.02 -5.22
CA PHE A 78 -18.85 25.97 -5.71
C PHE A 78 -18.72 24.83 -4.70
N VAL A 79 -18.33 23.66 -5.19
CA VAL A 79 -18.03 22.49 -4.36
C VAL A 79 -16.53 22.42 -4.12
N VAL A 80 -16.14 22.27 -2.85
CA VAL A 80 -14.75 21.98 -2.49
C VAL A 80 -14.43 20.56 -2.96
N LYS A 81 -13.43 20.43 -3.84
CA LYS A 81 -12.99 19.12 -4.35
C LYS A 81 -12.44 18.24 -3.23
N ASN A 82 -12.45 16.93 -3.44
CA ASN A 82 -11.75 15.97 -2.58
C ASN A 82 -10.68 15.24 -3.38
N ILE A 83 -9.75 14.63 -2.67
CA ILE A 83 -8.65 13.86 -3.27
C ILE A 83 -8.62 12.49 -2.63
N ILE A 84 -8.33 11.48 -3.43
CA ILE A 84 -7.93 10.17 -2.92
C ILE A 84 -6.59 9.78 -3.54
N LYS A 85 -5.68 9.30 -2.71
CA LYS A 85 -4.40 8.76 -3.15
C LYS A 85 -4.44 7.24 -3.12
N LEU A 86 -4.18 6.61 -4.27
CA LEU A 86 -4.24 5.15 -4.46
C LEU A 86 -3.02 4.67 -5.25
N GLN A 87 -2.80 3.36 -5.29
CA GLN A 87 -1.87 2.79 -6.27
C GLN A 87 -2.54 2.73 -7.65
N GLU A 88 -1.78 3.01 -8.70
CA GLU A 88 -2.28 2.84 -10.07
C GLU A 88 -2.68 1.37 -10.31
N GLY A 89 -3.85 1.16 -10.91
CA GLY A 89 -4.46 -0.15 -11.10
C GLY A 89 -5.18 -0.72 -9.87
N GLU A 90 -5.18 -0.06 -8.71
CA GLU A 90 -5.96 -0.48 -7.54
C GLU A 90 -7.46 -0.31 -7.79
N LYS A 91 -8.28 -1.27 -7.36
CA LYS A 91 -9.75 -1.16 -7.45
C LYS A 91 -10.24 -0.07 -6.49
N ILE A 92 -11.06 0.85 -7.00
CA ILE A 92 -11.67 1.91 -6.18
C ILE A 92 -12.90 1.36 -5.47
N GLU A 93 -12.85 1.26 -4.15
CA GLU A 93 -14.00 0.86 -3.33
C GLU A 93 -14.91 2.07 -3.08
N SER A 94 -16.23 1.91 -3.31
CA SER A 94 -17.19 3.00 -3.08
C SER A 94 -17.21 3.50 -1.63
N SER A 95 -16.82 2.65 -0.67
CA SER A 95 -16.65 2.99 0.74
C SER A 95 -15.52 3.98 1.01
N LYS A 96 -14.54 4.11 0.10
CA LYS A 96 -13.43 5.07 0.22
C LYS A 96 -13.79 6.46 -0.30
N LEU A 97 -14.93 6.62 -0.99
CA LEU A 97 -15.41 7.93 -1.44
C LEU A 97 -16.18 8.63 -0.32
N PRO A 98 -16.04 9.95 -0.16
CA PRO A 98 -16.69 10.66 0.94
C PRO A 98 -18.20 10.72 0.74
N SER A 99 -18.98 10.47 1.80
CA SER A 99 -20.45 10.51 1.74
C SER A 99 -21.02 11.94 1.73
N GLU A 100 -20.19 12.93 2.09
CA GLU A 100 -20.53 14.34 2.11
C GLU A 100 -19.40 15.18 1.52
N VAL A 101 -19.76 16.36 0.99
CA VAL A 101 -18.83 17.34 0.44
C VAL A 101 -19.13 18.72 1.00
N ILE A 102 -18.10 19.57 1.04
CA ILE A 102 -18.24 20.95 1.48
C ILE A 102 -18.64 21.82 0.29
N VAL A 103 -19.69 22.61 0.46
CA VAL A 103 -20.19 23.57 -0.51
C VAL A 103 -20.00 24.97 0.04
N PHE A 104 -19.43 25.87 -0.78
CA PHE A 104 -19.48 27.30 -0.53
C PHE A 104 -20.75 27.84 -1.16
N ASN A 105 -21.66 28.35 -0.34
CA ASN A 105 -22.98 28.79 -0.79
C ASN A 105 -23.00 30.27 -1.15
N SER A 106 -24.12 30.72 -1.73
CA SER A 106 -24.33 32.09 -2.20
C SER A 106 -24.31 33.15 -1.09
N LYS A 107 -24.34 32.74 0.18
CA LYS A 107 -24.19 33.60 1.36
C LYS A 107 -22.74 33.75 1.81
N GLY A 108 -21.80 33.12 1.11
CA GLY A 108 -20.38 33.14 1.45
C GLY A 108 -20.00 32.22 2.60
N LEU A 109 -20.83 31.21 2.90
CA LEU A 109 -20.63 30.26 4.00
C LEU A 109 -20.34 28.86 3.48
N TYR A 110 -19.61 28.08 4.28
CA TYR A 110 -19.37 26.66 4.02
C TYR A 110 -20.43 25.80 4.70
N GLU A 111 -21.00 24.85 3.97
CA GLU A 111 -21.95 23.85 4.48
C GLU A 111 -21.60 22.44 3.99
N SER A 112 -21.90 21.41 4.79
CA SER A 112 -21.75 20.01 4.37
C SER A 112 -23.02 19.55 3.67
N LYS A 113 -22.89 18.92 2.50
CA LYS A 113 -24.00 18.31 1.75
C LYS A 113 -23.68 16.88 1.40
N LYS A 114 -24.69 16.00 1.41
CA LYS A 114 -24.51 14.62 0.94
C LYS A 114 -24.24 14.60 -0.56
N VAL A 115 -23.49 13.59 -0.98
CA VAL A 115 -23.14 13.35 -2.37
C VAL A 115 -23.47 11.91 -2.76
N THR A 116 -23.93 11.74 -3.98
CA THR A 116 -24.08 10.42 -4.61
C THR A 116 -23.09 10.33 -5.77
N TRP A 117 -22.14 9.40 -5.66
CA TRP A 117 -21.11 9.18 -6.68
C TRP A 117 -21.64 8.38 -7.86
N GLU A 118 -21.25 8.78 -9.06
CA GLU A 118 -21.72 8.20 -10.32
C GLU A 118 -20.74 7.14 -10.82
N ASN A 119 -21.28 6.04 -11.39
CA ASN A 119 -20.51 5.02 -12.12
C ASN A 119 -19.33 4.40 -11.33
N VAL A 120 -19.47 4.20 -10.01
CA VAL A 120 -18.36 3.71 -9.16
C VAL A 120 -18.09 2.21 -9.29
N GLN A 121 -18.91 1.46 -10.03
CA GLN A 121 -18.75 0.02 -10.19
C GLN A 121 -17.55 -0.31 -11.09
N ASP A 122 -16.68 -1.19 -10.60
CA ASP A 122 -15.51 -1.72 -11.33
C ASP A 122 -14.53 -0.66 -11.88
N LEU A 123 -14.39 0.45 -11.15
CA LEU A 123 -13.36 1.45 -11.42
C LEU A 123 -12.00 1.00 -10.86
N TYR A 124 -10.96 1.25 -11.64
CA TYR A 124 -9.57 1.05 -11.25
C TYR A 124 -8.84 2.40 -11.32
N ALA A 125 -8.01 2.67 -10.32
CA ALA A 125 -7.33 3.94 -10.18
C ALA A 125 -6.34 4.17 -11.33
N SER A 126 -6.46 5.31 -12.00
CA SER A 126 -5.48 5.79 -12.96
C SER A 126 -5.13 7.24 -12.63
N ASN A 127 -3.93 7.68 -13.00
CA ASN A 127 -3.50 9.05 -12.70
C ASN A 127 -4.46 10.07 -13.34
N GLU A 128 -4.75 11.16 -12.62
CA GLU A 128 -5.63 12.24 -13.06
C GLU A 128 -7.09 11.84 -13.34
N MET A 129 -7.50 10.65 -12.91
CA MET A 129 -8.89 10.22 -13.00
C MET A 129 -9.78 11.10 -12.11
N LYS A 130 -10.97 11.43 -12.60
CA LYS A 130 -11.98 12.19 -11.86
C LYS A 130 -13.24 11.36 -11.69
N ILE A 131 -13.74 11.30 -10.46
CA ILE A 131 -15.03 10.67 -10.15
C ILE A 131 -16.03 11.78 -9.88
N SER A 132 -17.12 11.84 -10.65
CA SER A 132 -18.19 12.82 -10.48
C SER A 132 -19.26 12.32 -9.50
N GLY A 133 -19.86 13.25 -8.79
CA GLY A 133 -21.01 13.00 -7.93
C GLY A 133 -22.04 14.12 -8.00
N SER A 134 -23.29 13.75 -7.78
CA SER A 134 -24.43 14.65 -7.65
C SER A 134 -24.56 15.11 -6.19
N VAL A 135 -24.73 16.42 -5.96
CA VAL A 135 -24.87 17.00 -4.62
C VAL A 135 -26.35 17.11 -4.25
N GLU A 136 -26.72 16.64 -3.05
CA GLU A 136 -28.10 16.68 -2.58
C GLU A 136 -28.64 18.12 -2.51
N GLY A 137 -29.84 18.34 -3.04
CA GLY A 137 -30.51 19.64 -3.00
C GLY A 137 -29.92 20.70 -3.93
N SER A 138 -29.13 20.31 -4.94
CA SER A 138 -28.63 21.23 -5.96
C SER A 138 -28.38 20.54 -7.31
N ASP A 139 -29.22 20.85 -8.29
CA ASP A 139 -29.11 20.27 -9.64
C ASP A 139 -27.90 20.79 -10.44
N ASN A 140 -27.41 21.99 -10.07
CA ASN A 140 -26.34 22.69 -10.80
C ASN A 140 -24.94 22.45 -10.23
N LEU A 141 -24.82 21.85 -9.04
CA LEU A 141 -23.54 21.63 -8.37
C LEU A 141 -23.10 20.18 -8.55
N ARG A 142 -21.87 20.00 -9.02
CA ARG A 142 -21.23 18.69 -9.17
C ARG A 142 -20.05 18.59 -8.22
N ALA A 143 -19.98 17.48 -7.52
CA ALA A 143 -18.83 17.10 -6.71
C ALA A 143 -17.82 16.32 -7.55
N PHE A 144 -16.55 16.47 -7.23
CA PHE A 144 -15.47 15.72 -7.87
C PHE A 144 -14.50 15.19 -6.82
N VAL A 145 -14.10 13.92 -6.98
CA VAL A 145 -12.88 13.37 -6.38
C VAL A 145 -11.81 13.31 -7.45
N GLU A 146 -10.68 13.96 -7.21
CA GLU A 146 -9.45 13.81 -8.00
C GLU A 146 -8.70 12.57 -7.48
N VAL A 147 -8.41 11.61 -8.37
CA VAL A 147 -7.64 10.42 -8.05
C VAL A 147 -6.18 10.68 -8.39
N ILE A 148 -5.32 10.57 -7.37
CA ILE A 148 -3.88 10.71 -7.52
C ILE A 148 -3.28 9.33 -7.35
N THR A 149 -2.60 8.85 -8.38
CA THR A 149 -1.99 7.54 -8.32
C THR A 149 -0.50 7.63 -8.08
N THR A 150 0.02 6.79 -7.20
CA THR A 150 1.43 6.41 -7.27
C THR A 150 1.59 5.38 -8.39
N PRO A 151 2.63 5.46 -9.24
CA PRO A 151 2.84 4.54 -10.35
C PRO A 151 2.68 3.09 -9.92
N ALA A 152 2.03 2.28 -10.78
CA ALA A 152 2.05 0.84 -10.62
C ALA A 152 3.50 0.39 -10.77
N PHE A 153 4.09 -0.08 -9.66
CA PHE A 153 5.53 -0.29 -9.55
C PHE A 153 6.06 -1.17 -10.69
N ASN A 154 6.94 -0.59 -11.52
CA ASN A 154 7.72 -1.32 -12.51
C ASN A 154 8.82 -2.09 -11.78
N SER A 155 8.56 -3.39 -11.62
CA SER A 155 9.29 -4.34 -10.79
C SER A 155 10.82 -4.30 -10.96
N SER A 156 11.49 -3.78 -9.94
CA SER A 156 12.87 -4.15 -9.59
C SER A 156 12.86 -5.10 -8.38
N ASP A 157 13.86 -5.97 -8.25
CA ASP A 157 13.93 -6.97 -7.17
C ASP A 157 13.97 -6.36 -5.75
N SER A 158 14.32 -5.08 -5.63
CA SER A 158 14.28 -4.30 -4.39
C SER A 158 12.86 -4.01 -3.86
N GLU A 159 11.82 -4.31 -4.63
CA GLU A 159 10.41 -3.97 -4.35
C GLU A 159 9.58 -5.22 -3.99
N PHE A 160 10.23 -6.28 -3.53
CA PHE A 160 9.59 -7.48 -3.01
C PHE A 160 10.23 -7.84 -1.68
N THR A 161 9.42 -8.29 -0.72
CA THR A 161 9.96 -8.78 0.55
C THR A 161 10.18 -10.27 0.43
N LEU A 162 11.44 -10.69 0.56
CA LEU A 162 11.81 -12.10 0.69
C LEU A 162 11.15 -12.68 1.94
N LEU A 163 10.51 -13.84 1.79
CA LEU A 163 9.72 -14.48 2.86
C LEU A 163 10.37 -15.76 3.40
N ASP A 164 11.65 -15.98 3.13
CA ASP A 164 12.35 -17.22 3.51
C ASP A 164 12.33 -17.47 5.02
N ASP A 165 12.42 -16.43 5.85
CA ASP A 165 12.30 -16.54 7.31
C ASP A 165 10.87 -16.86 7.80
N LYS A 166 9.86 -16.66 6.96
CA LYS A 166 8.44 -16.77 7.32
C LYS A 166 7.78 -18.05 6.79
N LEU A 167 8.29 -18.64 5.71
CA LEU A 167 7.78 -19.87 5.11
C LEU A 167 8.77 -21.01 5.28
N LYS A 168 8.33 -22.08 5.95
CA LYS A 168 9.14 -23.28 6.16
C LYS A 168 8.54 -24.44 5.40
N ILE A 169 9.38 -25.31 4.83
CA ILE A 169 8.91 -26.55 4.21
C ILE A 169 8.24 -27.43 5.27
N ASN A 170 7.06 -27.92 4.95
CA ASN A 170 6.35 -28.89 5.76
C ASN A 170 6.70 -30.31 5.32
N GLU A 171 7.40 -31.08 6.17
CA GLU A 171 7.84 -32.45 5.84
C GLU A 171 6.68 -33.41 5.55
N ALA A 172 5.59 -33.28 6.31
CA ALA A 172 4.48 -34.22 6.26
C ALA A 172 3.65 -34.06 4.98
N LYS A 173 3.55 -32.84 4.46
CA LYS A 173 2.73 -32.48 3.29
C LYS A 173 3.55 -32.37 1.99
N THR A 174 4.89 -32.43 2.08
CA THR A 174 5.81 -32.37 0.94
C THR A 174 6.16 -33.76 0.40
N THR A 175 6.60 -33.81 -0.86
CA THR A 175 7.09 -35.03 -1.49
C THR A 175 8.24 -35.70 -0.74
N LYS A 176 8.29 -37.03 -0.84
CA LYS A 176 9.37 -37.88 -0.29
C LYS A 176 10.28 -38.44 -1.38
N ASP A 177 10.11 -37.99 -2.62
CA ASP A 177 10.81 -38.53 -3.80
C ASP A 177 12.29 -38.06 -3.88
N GLY A 178 12.74 -37.22 -2.95
CA GLY A 178 14.14 -36.78 -2.81
C GLY A 178 15.00 -37.67 -1.91
N SER A 179 16.33 -37.61 -2.08
CA SER A 179 17.29 -38.35 -1.25
C SER A 179 17.43 -37.74 0.15
N LYS A 180 17.47 -38.57 1.21
CA LYS A 180 17.83 -38.14 2.58
C LYS A 180 19.30 -37.74 2.74
N ARG A 181 20.16 -38.07 1.76
CA ARG A 181 21.60 -37.74 1.75
C ARG A 181 21.89 -36.83 0.57
N GLY A 182 22.36 -35.60 0.83
CA GLY A 182 22.79 -34.64 -0.19
C GLY A 182 21.68 -33.87 -0.92
N SER A 183 20.49 -34.48 -1.09
CA SER A 183 19.36 -33.92 -1.87
C SER A 183 18.11 -33.72 -1.02
N SER A 184 18.30 -33.33 0.25
CA SER A 184 17.20 -33.03 1.16
C SER A 184 16.45 -31.80 0.67
N ILE A 185 15.12 -31.86 0.68
CA ILE A 185 14.27 -30.74 0.25
C ILE A 185 14.45 -29.51 1.15
N PHE A 186 14.81 -29.72 2.42
CA PHE A 186 15.13 -28.65 3.36
C PHE A 186 16.35 -27.83 2.95
N ASN A 187 17.24 -28.38 2.13
CA ASN A 187 18.37 -27.64 1.60
C ASN A 187 17.95 -26.50 0.66
N LEU A 188 16.68 -26.45 0.22
CA LEU A 188 16.13 -25.37 -0.61
C LEU A 188 15.75 -24.10 0.18
N VAL A 189 15.61 -24.17 1.52
CA VAL A 189 15.04 -23.06 2.33
C VAL A 189 15.95 -22.64 3.49
N ASP A 190 16.97 -23.43 3.83
CA ASP A 190 17.91 -23.15 4.94
C ASP A 190 19.03 -22.15 4.57
N ARG A 191 18.76 -21.10 3.79
CA ARG A 191 19.83 -20.25 3.26
C ARG A 191 19.52 -18.77 3.37
N SER A 192 20.27 -18.08 4.22
CA SER A 192 20.47 -16.62 4.19
C SER A 192 20.82 -16.14 2.77
N ASP A 193 20.77 -14.82 2.51
CA ASP A 193 20.97 -14.11 1.22
C ASP A 193 22.10 -14.62 0.28
N SER A 194 23.01 -15.47 0.76
CA SER A 194 23.99 -16.25 0.00
C SER A 194 23.51 -17.67 -0.37
N SER A 195 22.28 -17.85 -0.88
CA SER A 195 21.76 -19.18 -1.31
C SER A 195 22.57 -19.87 -2.42
N GLU A 196 23.47 -19.09 -3.03
CA GLU A 196 24.20 -19.33 -4.26
C GLU A 196 25.52 -20.11 -4.08
N SER A 197 26.10 -20.17 -2.87
CA SER A 197 27.49 -20.66 -2.67
C SER A 197 27.65 -22.07 -2.08
N THR A 198 26.57 -22.81 -1.80
CA THR A 198 26.63 -24.07 -1.02
C THR A 198 26.47 -25.36 -1.84
N GLY A 199 26.25 -25.26 -3.15
CA GLY A 199 26.22 -26.40 -4.08
C GLY A 199 25.13 -27.46 -3.80
N SER A 200 24.16 -27.20 -2.91
CA SER A 200 23.13 -28.19 -2.58
C SER A 200 21.89 -28.04 -3.46
N VAL A 201 21.36 -29.18 -3.89
CA VAL A 201 20.34 -29.30 -4.92
C VAL A 201 19.36 -30.39 -4.50
N TRP A 202 18.07 -30.09 -4.54
CA TRP A 202 17.04 -31.11 -4.40
C TRP A 202 16.78 -31.74 -5.78
N HIS A 203 16.59 -33.05 -5.83
CA HIS A 203 16.20 -33.73 -7.06
C HIS A 203 15.41 -35.00 -6.76
N ASN A 204 14.53 -35.38 -7.70
CA ASN A 204 13.72 -36.59 -7.61
C ASN A 204 14.16 -37.67 -8.63
N TRP A 205 15.46 -37.75 -8.93
CA TRP A 205 16.04 -38.74 -9.86
C TRP A 205 15.49 -40.16 -9.64
N TRP A 206 15.43 -40.64 -8.40
CA TRP A 206 15.03 -42.02 -8.08
C TRP A 206 13.64 -42.45 -8.56
N VAL A 207 12.76 -41.49 -8.90
CA VAL A 207 11.41 -41.74 -9.42
C VAL A 207 11.29 -41.48 -10.93
N PHE A 208 12.41 -41.49 -11.66
CA PHE A 208 12.40 -41.44 -13.13
C PHE A 208 11.48 -42.53 -13.71
N ASN A 209 10.61 -42.12 -14.65
CA ASN A 209 9.63 -42.99 -15.29
C ASN A 209 8.72 -43.77 -14.32
N ALA A 210 8.61 -43.30 -13.07
CA ALA A 210 7.71 -43.82 -12.06
C ALA A 210 6.68 -42.75 -11.68
N LYS A 211 5.65 -43.14 -10.92
CA LYS A 211 4.66 -42.19 -10.41
C LYS A 211 5.34 -41.21 -9.44
N GLN A 212 5.41 -39.95 -9.82
CA GLN A 212 6.01 -38.89 -9.01
C GLN A 212 4.94 -38.19 -8.15
N ASN A 213 5.28 -37.91 -6.89
CA ASN A 213 4.53 -37.00 -6.04
C ASN A 213 5.13 -35.60 -6.15
N ASN A 214 4.53 -34.75 -6.98
CA ASN A 214 5.11 -33.46 -7.35
C ASN A 214 4.54 -32.33 -6.51
N ILE A 215 4.89 -32.30 -5.23
CA ILE A 215 4.47 -31.24 -4.30
C ILE A 215 5.60 -30.82 -3.36
N ILE A 216 5.80 -29.51 -3.23
CA ILE A 216 6.55 -28.90 -2.13
C ILE A 216 5.57 -28.00 -1.38
N ALA A 217 5.29 -28.33 -0.13
CA ALA A 217 4.36 -27.60 0.72
C ALA A 217 5.13 -26.80 1.78
N PHE A 218 4.67 -25.58 2.02
CA PHE A 218 5.23 -24.62 2.95
C PHE A 218 4.16 -24.18 3.94
N ASN A 219 4.54 -23.92 5.17
CA ASN A 219 3.68 -23.34 6.18
C ASN A 219 4.36 -22.20 6.94
N SER A 220 3.53 -21.28 7.41
CA SER A 220 3.90 -20.19 8.32
C SER A 220 3.02 -20.25 9.58
N ASP A 221 3.50 -19.68 10.68
CA ASP A 221 2.75 -19.60 11.92
C ASP A 221 1.56 -18.62 11.79
N GLU A 222 1.76 -17.55 11.02
CA GLU A 222 0.79 -16.50 10.72
C GLU A 222 0.40 -16.46 9.23
N SER A 223 -0.73 -15.81 8.92
CA SER A 223 -1.14 -15.63 7.53
C SER A 223 -0.30 -14.54 6.88
N ILE A 224 0.42 -14.89 5.82
CA ILE A 224 1.32 -13.99 5.10
C ILE A 224 0.80 -13.70 3.69
N ASN A 225 1.10 -12.51 3.17
CA ASN A 225 0.79 -12.13 1.80
C ASN A 225 1.91 -12.60 0.87
N VAL A 226 1.56 -13.37 -0.15
CA VAL A 226 2.50 -13.87 -1.15
C VAL A 226 1.96 -13.54 -2.54
N ASN A 227 2.83 -13.10 -3.45
CA ASN A 227 2.45 -12.75 -4.83
C ASN A 227 3.49 -13.19 -5.87
N ARG A 228 4.64 -13.73 -5.43
CA ARG A 228 5.71 -14.12 -6.34
C ARG A 228 6.51 -15.31 -5.80
N LEU A 229 6.97 -16.13 -6.73
CA LEU A 229 7.88 -17.25 -6.51
C LEU A 229 9.03 -17.14 -7.51
N LYS A 230 10.27 -17.30 -7.03
CA LYS A 230 11.44 -17.50 -7.88
C LYS A 230 11.94 -18.92 -7.78
N LEU A 231 12.33 -19.50 -8.91
CA LEU A 231 12.82 -20.87 -9.04
C LEU A 231 14.11 -20.89 -9.85
N VAL A 232 15.04 -21.75 -9.44
CA VAL A 232 16.22 -22.09 -10.23
C VAL A 232 16.31 -23.60 -10.35
N PHE A 233 16.34 -24.09 -11.59
CA PHE A 233 16.49 -25.52 -11.89
C PHE A 233 17.94 -25.87 -12.12
N GLY A 234 18.34 -27.06 -11.66
CA GLY A 234 19.68 -27.61 -11.88
C GLY A 234 19.69 -28.71 -12.95
N LYS A 235 20.81 -28.88 -13.63
CA LYS A 235 21.16 -30.05 -14.44
C LYS A 235 22.20 -30.91 -13.75
N MET A 236 21.85 -32.16 -13.46
CA MET A 236 22.78 -33.15 -12.87
C MET A 236 23.15 -34.29 -13.82
N GLY A 237 22.84 -34.15 -15.12
CA GLY A 237 23.00 -35.23 -16.11
C GLY A 237 21.99 -36.38 -15.92
N GLY A 238 22.06 -37.40 -16.78
CA GLY A 238 21.25 -38.62 -16.64
C GLY A 238 19.75 -38.43 -16.86
N GLN A 239 18.94 -38.92 -15.90
CA GLN A 239 17.47 -38.98 -15.93
C GLN A 239 16.78 -37.67 -15.47
N ILE A 240 17.59 -36.63 -15.18
CA ILE A 240 17.12 -35.29 -14.85
C ILE A 240 16.90 -34.50 -16.15
N SER A 241 15.72 -33.90 -16.28
CA SER A 241 15.35 -33.07 -17.41
C SER A 241 16.30 -31.87 -17.55
N THR A 242 16.67 -31.57 -18.79
CA THR A 242 17.33 -30.30 -19.14
C THR A 242 16.32 -29.18 -19.40
N GLU A 243 15.04 -29.52 -19.45
CA GLU A 243 13.92 -28.60 -19.64
C GLU A 243 13.14 -28.44 -18.34
N ALA A 244 12.62 -27.25 -18.08
CA ALA A 244 11.73 -27.03 -16.96
C ALA A 244 10.39 -27.76 -17.14
N PRO A 245 9.66 -28.00 -16.04
CA PRO A 245 8.28 -28.48 -16.10
C PRO A 245 7.42 -27.66 -17.08
N ALA A 246 6.64 -28.35 -17.90
CA ALA A 246 5.67 -27.71 -18.81
C ALA A 246 4.53 -27.01 -18.05
N GLU A 247 4.39 -27.31 -16.76
CA GLU A 247 3.38 -26.74 -15.89
C GLU A 247 3.90 -26.70 -14.46
N VAL A 248 3.78 -25.53 -13.86
CA VAL A 248 4.00 -25.28 -12.45
C VAL A 248 2.76 -24.57 -11.93
N ARG A 249 2.17 -25.06 -10.83
CA ARG A 249 1.00 -24.46 -10.19
C ARG A 249 1.28 -24.14 -8.74
N ILE A 250 0.87 -22.94 -8.35
CA ILE A 250 0.93 -22.45 -6.99
C ILE A 250 -0.46 -22.57 -6.39
N LYS A 251 -0.54 -23.19 -5.21
CA LYS A 251 -1.77 -23.28 -4.43
C LYS A 251 -1.58 -22.67 -3.06
N TYR A 252 -2.67 -22.25 -2.45
CA TYR A 252 -2.71 -21.77 -1.08
C TYR A 252 -3.76 -22.50 -0.25
N SER A 253 -3.59 -22.47 1.07
CA SER A 253 -4.54 -23.02 2.02
C SER A 253 -4.48 -22.26 3.35
N ASN A 254 -5.62 -22.18 4.04
CA ASN A 254 -5.69 -21.59 5.38
C ASN A 254 -5.46 -22.65 6.48
N ASP A 255 -5.72 -23.92 6.19
CA ASP A 255 -5.72 -25.02 7.16
C ASP A 255 -4.72 -26.15 6.82
N GLY A 256 -4.17 -26.18 5.60
CA GLY A 256 -3.27 -27.22 5.12
C GLY A 256 -3.99 -28.48 4.60
N GLU A 257 -5.32 -28.47 4.55
CA GLU A 257 -6.16 -29.57 4.10
C GLU A 257 -6.87 -29.21 2.79
N GLU A 258 -7.57 -28.07 2.73
CA GLU A 258 -8.25 -27.61 1.54
C GLU A 258 -7.38 -26.62 0.76
N TRP A 259 -7.09 -26.93 -0.52
CA TRP A 259 -6.14 -26.20 -1.35
C TRP A 259 -6.82 -25.54 -2.55
N PHE A 260 -6.49 -24.27 -2.77
CA PHE A 260 -7.03 -23.46 -3.86
C PHE A 260 -5.90 -22.98 -4.79
N ASP A 261 -6.15 -22.97 -6.10
CA ASP A 261 -5.22 -22.37 -7.06
C ASP A 261 -5.16 -20.84 -6.88
N VAL A 262 -3.97 -20.26 -7.01
CA VAL A 262 -3.82 -18.80 -7.06
C VAL A 262 -4.36 -18.25 -8.39
N LYS A 263 -4.86 -17.01 -8.37
CA LYS A 263 -5.41 -16.35 -9.57
C LYS A 263 -4.32 -15.61 -10.35
N ASN A 264 -4.53 -15.48 -11.66
CA ASN A 264 -3.64 -14.74 -12.57
C ASN A 264 -2.17 -15.14 -12.46
N GLN A 265 -1.92 -16.45 -12.29
CA GLN A 265 -0.54 -16.95 -12.29
C GLN A 265 0.06 -16.85 -13.69
N ASP A 266 1.30 -16.39 -13.77
CA ASP A 266 2.08 -16.47 -14.98
C ASP A 266 2.16 -17.93 -15.48
N LYS A 267 2.03 -18.10 -16.79
CA LYS A 267 2.26 -19.40 -17.45
C LYS A 267 3.75 -19.67 -17.50
N VAL A 268 4.10 -20.94 -17.35
CA VAL A 268 5.49 -21.40 -17.38
C VAL A 268 5.73 -22.14 -18.68
N PHE A 269 6.71 -21.69 -19.47
CA PHE A 269 7.14 -22.39 -20.67
C PHE A 269 8.61 -22.81 -20.53
N ALA A 270 8.95 -24.00 -21.04
CA ALA A 270 10.32 -24.51 -20.99
C ALA A 270 11.34 -23.56 -21.66
N SER A 271 10.90 -22.79 -22.66
CA SER A 271 11.70 -21.77 -23.34
C SER A 271 12.12 -20.60 -22.44
N ASP A 272 11.34 -20.29 -21.40
CA ASP A 272 11.53 -19.10 -20.56
C ASP A 272 12.80 -19.19 -19.70
N PHE A 273 13.32 -20.41 -19.52
CA PHE A 273 14.49 -20.70 -18.69
C PHE A 273 15.82 -20.40 -19.40
N GLY A 274 15.78 -20.18 -20.72
CA GLY A 274 16.97 -19.96 -21.55
C GLY A 274 17.90 -21.17 -21.63
N PRO A 275 19.03 -21.06 -22.35
CA PRO A 275 20.04 -22.10 -22.35
C PRO A 275 20.68 -22.22 -20.96
N LEU A 276 20.93 -23.45 -20.53
CA LEU A 276 21.62 -23.73 -19.27
C LEU A 276 23.04 -23.17 -19.32
N GLY A 277 23.42 -22.46 -18.26
CA GLY A 277 24.71 -21.76 -18.15
C GLY A 277 25.35 -21.97 -16.80
N ASP A 278 26.51 -21.32 -16.62
CA ASP A 278 27.12 -21.17 -15.31
C ASP A 278 26.48 -19.96 -14.64
N HIS A 279 25.61 -20.21 -13.67
CA HIS A 279 25.00 -19.17 -12.86
C HIS A 279 25.26 -19.47 -11.38
N HIS A 280 25.66 -18.43 -10.63
CA HIS A 280 25.72 -18.48 -9.16
C HIS A 280 26.57 -19.66 -8.65
N GLU A 281 27.84 -19.74 -9.06
CA GLU A 281 28.83 -20.76 -8.68
C GLU A 281 28.49 -22.24 -9.03
N TRP A 282 27.31 -22.50 -9.60
CA TRP A 282 26.87 -23.83 -10.02
C TRP A 282 26.97 -24.00 -11.54
N ARG A 283 27.71 -25.03 -11.97
CA ARG A 283 27.84 -25.35 -13.40
C ARG A 283 26.61 -26.09 -13.90
N GLY A 284 25.82 -25.45 -14.77
CA GLY A 284 24.68 -26.07 -15.45
C GLY A 284 23.29 -25.73 -14.89
N SER A 285 23.09 -24.57 -14.28
CA SER A 285 21.79 -24.10 -13.79
C SER A 285 20.99 -23.34 -14.86
N SER A 286 19.68 -23.22 -14.65
CA SER A 286 18.82 -22.33 -15.44
C SER A 286 19.01 -20.87 -15.01
N LYS A 287 18.52 -19.94 -15.83
CA LYS A 287 18.24 -18.58 -15.33
C LYS A 287 17.21 -18.64 -14.19
N VAL A 288 17.19 -17.59 -13.37
CA VAL A 288 16.14 -17.39 -12.37
C VAL A 288 14.81 -17.22 -13.08
N PHE A 289 13.87 -18.12 -12.78
CA PHE A 289 12.53 -18.07 -13.30
C PHE A 289 11.60 -17.44 -12.27
N THR A 290 10.82 -16.46 -12.70
CA THR A 290 9.92 -15.70 -11.83
C THR A 290 8.48 -16.00 -12.23
N ILE A 291 7.68 -16.45 -11.26
CA ILE A 291 6.24 -16.64 -11.40
C ILE A 291 5.55 -15.59 -10.54
N ASN A 292 4.83 -14.67 -11.18
CA ASN A 292 3.93 -13.75 -10.50
C ASN A 292 2.52 -14.31 -10.46
N PHE A 293 1.75 -13.91 -9.46
CA PHE A 293 0.33 -14.21 -9.32
C PHE A 293 -0.36 -13.14 -8.48
N SER A 294 -1.70 -13.11 -8.50
CA SER A 294 -2.47 -12.21 -7.65
C SER A 294 -2.14 -12.45 -6.19
N SER A 295 -1.92 -11.38 -5.41
CA SER A 295 -1.54 -11.52 -4.00
C SER A 295 -2.59 -12.29 -3.21
N VAL A 296 -2.15 -13.26 -2.42
CA VAL A 296 -2.99 -14.06 -1.54
C VAL A 296 -2.45 -14.05 -0.11
N LYS A 297 -3.35 -13.85 0.85
CA LYS A 297 -3.07 -13.96 2.29
C LYS A 297 -3.43 -15.36 2.79
N ALA A 298 -2.45 -16.17 3.16
CA ALA A 298 -2.69 -17.54 3.64
C ALA A 298 -1.59 -18.02 4.59
N LYS A 299 -1.82 -19.14 5.29
CA LYS A 299 -0.80 -19.78 6.15
C LYS A 299 0.01 -20.84 5.42
N TRP A 300 -0.57 -21.43 4.38
CA TRP A 300 0.01 -22.53 3.63
C TRP A 300 0.11 -22.18 2.16
N PHE A 301 1.24 -22.54 1.57
CA PHE A 301 1.50 -22.41 0.15
C PHE A 301 2.09 -23.70 -0.37
N SER A 302 1.79 -24.08 -1.61
CA SER A 302 2.44 -25.22 -2.23
C SER A 302 2.78 -24.93 -3.68
N LEU A 303 3.88 -25.55 -4.09
CA LEU A 303 4.31 -25.65 -5.47
C LEU A 303 4.04 -27.07 -5.95
N THR A 304 3.33 -27.19 -7.07
CA THR A 304 3.14 -28.46 -7.78
C THR A 304 3.60 -28.34 -9.22
N TRP A 305 4.02 -29.44 -9.83
CA TRP A 305 4.47 -29.42 -11.22
C TRP A 305 4.11 -30.70 -11.96
N LYS A 306 4.08 -30.59 -13.29
CA LYS A 306 3.98 -31.74 -14.18
C LYS A 306 5.36 -32.16 -14.64
N ALA A 307 5.70 -33.44 -14.51
CA ALA A 307 6.99 -33.95 -14.95
C ALA A 307 7.21 -33.66 -16.45
N PRO A 308 8.40 -33.13 -16.84
CA PRO A 308 8.79 -33.08 -18.25
C PRO A 308 8.83 -34.49 -18.83
N LYS A 309 8.75 -34.61 -20.16
CA LYS A 309 8.79 -35.91 -20.84
C LYS A 309 9.93 -35.98 -21.82
N ASN A 310 10.63 -37.11 -21.88
CA ASN A 310 11.61 -37.35 -22.94
C ASN A 310 10.95 -37.78 -24.25
N SER A 311 11.77 -37.98 -25.29
CA SER A 311 11.34 -38.46 -26.62
C SER A 311 10.64 -39.83 -26.59
N SER A 312 10.83 -40.62 -25.53
CA SER A 312 10.17 -41.90 -25.30
C SER A 312 8.89 -41.77 -24.45
N ASN A 313 8.39 -40.54 -24.24
CA ASN A 313 7.20 -40.22 -23.44
C ASN A 313 7.29 -40.67 -21.96
N GLN A 314 8.51 -40.85 -21.46
CA GLN A 314 8.78 -41.19 -20.05
C GLN A 314 8.86 -39.91 -19.22
N ASP A 315 8.29 -39.94 -18.02
CA ASP A 315 8.35 -38.83 -17.09
C ASP A 315 9.79 -38.67 -16.57
N MET A 316 10.37 -37.51 -16.86
CA MET A 316 11.71 -37.10 -16.44
C MET A 316 11.67 -36.59 -15.00
N SER A 317 12.80 -36.71 -14.30
CA SER A 317 13.00 -36.10 -12.99
C SER A 317 13.42 -34.63 -13.14
N ILE A 318 13.27 -33.83 -12.08
CA ILE A 318 13.74 -32.44 -12.00
C ILE A 318 14.78 -32.29 -10.90
N ALA A 319 15.56 -31.22 -10.99
CA ALA A 319 16.39 -30.75 -9.89
C ALA A 319 16.14 -29.25 -9.66
N LEU A 320 16.01 -28.85 -8.40
CA LEU A 320 15.87 -27.47 -7.95
C LEU A 320 17.11 -27.11 -7.14
N THR A 321 17.74 -26.00 -7.49
CA THR A 321 18.91 -25.48 -6.77
C THR A 321 18.54 -24.32 -5.85
N ASP A 322 17.48 -23.58 -6.17
CA ASP A 322 16.99 -22.47 -5.35
C ASP A 322 15.47 -22.29 -5.53
N LEU A 323 14.81 -21.83 -4.46
CA LEU A 323 13.39 -21.50 -4.42
C LEU A 323 13.17 -20.39 -3.39
N LYS A 324 12.61 -19.26 -3.83
CA LYS A 324 12.38 -18.09 -2.97
C LYS A 324 10.96 -17.58 -3.10
N TRP A 325 10.28 -17.42 -1.97
CA TRP A 325 8.95 -16.83 -1.92
C TRP A 325 9.04 -15.33 -1.65
N PHE A 326 8.19 -14.58 -2.31
CA PHE A 326 8.13 -13.14 -2.19
C PHE A 326 6.71 -12.70 -1.88
N GLY A 327 6.62 -11.79 -0.92
CA GLY A 327 5.44 -10.99 -0.67
C GLY A 327 5.51 -9.67 -1.43
N PRO A 328 4.37 -8.96 -1.53
CA PRO A 328 4.44 -7.55 -1.86
C PRO A 328 5.40 -6.87 -0.87
N TYR A 329 6.19 -5.90 -1.34
CA TYR A 329 7.10 -5.14 -0.49
C TYR A 329 6.38 -4.74 0.80
N SER A 330 6.81 -5.33 1.91
CA SER A 330 6.50 -4.86 3.25
C SER A 330 7.72 -4.10 3.77
N SER A 331 8.10 -3.03 3.08
CA SER A 331 8.27 -1.86 3.94
C SER A 331 6.86 -1.55 4.43
N SER A 332 6.75 -1.10 5.67
CA SER A 332 5.79 -0.05 5.99
C SER A 332 6.08 1.18 5.12
N GLY A 333 6.06 1.03 3.80
CA GLY A 333 6.06 2.10 2.83
C GLY A 333 4.66 2.64 2.92
N SER A 334 4.45 3.47 3.94
CA SER A 334 3.48 4.55 3.82
C SER A 334 3.59 5.02 2.37
N ILE A 335 2.47 5.07 1.66
CA ILE A 335 2.33 6.08 0.62
C ILE A 335 2.99 7.32 1.22
N ILE A 336 4.13 7.77 0.66
CA ILE A 336 4.80 8.95 1.22
C ILE A 336 3.77 10.03 0.98
N ASN A 337 3.09 10.39 2.06
CA ASN A 337 2.05 11.37 2.03
C ASN A 337 2.77 12.70 2.14
N ASN A 338 2.62 13.52 1.12
CA ASN A 338 2.80 14.92 1.28
C ASN A 338 1.70 15.41 2.24
N PHE A 339 2.11 15.90 3.40
CA PHE A 339 1.23 16.50 4.40
C PHE A 339 1.21 18.03 4.30
N ASP A 340 1.93 18.61 3.34
CA ASP A 340 1.91 20.04 3.10
C ASP A 340 0.60 20.40 2.39
N ASN A 341 -0.18 21.28 2.99
CA ASN A 341 -1.40 21.86 2.42
C ASN A 341 -1.30 23.39 2.35
N THR A 342 -0.08 23.92 2.27
CA THR A 342 0.19 25.36 2.31
C THR A 342 0.53 25.93 0.93
N ILE A 343 0.18 27.20 0.73
CA ILE A 343 0.71 28.00 -0.39
C ILE A 343 1.83 28.88 0.16
N SER A 344 2.96 28.93 -0.55
CA SER A 344 4.14 29.68 -0.11
C SER A 344 4.18 31.09 -0.71
N ALA A 345 3.69 31.25 -1.93
CA ALA A 345 3.68 32.54 -2.62
C ALA A 345 2.62 32.61 -3.72
N ILE A 346 2.27 33.83 -4.10
CA ILE A 346 1.45 34.15 -5.26
C ILE A 346 2.31 34.95 -6.23
N GLN A 347 2.46 34.44 -7.45
CA GLN A 347 3.10 35.15 -8.54
C GLN A 347 2.02 35.89 -9.35
N PHE A 348 2.14 37.21 -9.36
CA PHE A 348 1.20 38.14 -9.99
C PHE A 348 1.98 39.08 -10.92
N GLY A 349 1.90 38.86 -12.23
CA GLY A 349 2.81 39.49 -13.19
C GLY A 349 4.27 39.16 -12.86
N ASP A 350 5.12 40.19 -12.79
CA ASP A 350 6.54 40.06 -12.42
C ASP A 350 6.78 40.04 -10.90
N SER A 351 5.73 40.26 -10.09
CA SER A 351 5.83 40.31 -8.64
C SER A 351 5.55 38.94 -8.01
N THR A 352 6.35 38.59 -7.00
CA THR A 352 6.09 37.43 -6.14
C THR A 352 5.76 37.92 -4.73
N ILE A 353 4.57 37.57 -4.25
CA ILE A 353 4.07 37.96 -2.93
C ILE A 353 4.12 36.71 -2.06
N ASN A 354 4.95 36.73 -1.01
CA ASN A 354 5.00 35.64 -0.05
C ASN A 354 3.69 35.58 0.75
N VAL A 355 3.23 34.37 1.03
CA VAL A 355 2.00 34.15 1.79
C VAL A 355 2.36 33.80 3.23
N ASP A 356 1.99 34.69 4.15
CA ASP A 356 2.19 34.57 5.59
C ASP A 356 0.88 34.41 6.37
N SER A 357 -0.26 34.60 5.70
CA SER A 357 -1.60 34.53 6.30
C SER A 357 -2.64 33.96 5.33
N ASN A 358 -3.76 33.50 5.89
CA ASN A 358 -4.88 32.98 5.09
C ASN A 358 -5.69 34.07 4.37
N ASN A 359 -5.44 35.36 4.64
CA ASN A 359 -6.16 36.47 4.01
C ASN A 359 -5.16 37.45 3.38
N ILE A 360 -5.09 37.44 2.06
CA ILE A 360 -4.08 38.19 1.30
C ILE A 360 -4.79 39.27 0.51
N SER A 361 -4.28 40.51 0.60
CA SER A 361 -4.78 41.64 -0.17
C SER A 361 -3.72 42.12 -1.14
N ILE A 362 -4.06 42.15 -2.44
CA ILE A 362 -3.19 42.60 -3.53
C ILE A 362 -3.82 43.87 -4.11
N LYS A 363 -3.05 44.95 -4.17
CA LYS A 363 -3.44 46.19 -4.84
C LYS A 363 -2.79 46.26 -6.21
N THR A 364 -3.57 46.62 -7.22
CA THR A 364 -3.12 46.61 -8.63
C THR A 364 -3.89 47.64 -9.45
N ASN A 365 -3.30 48.13 -10.54
CA ASN A 365 -3.96 49.04 -11.46
C ASN A 365 -5.06 48.38 -12.32
N SER A 366 -5.05 47.05 -12.44
CA SER A 366 -6.05 46.26 -13.18
C SER A 366 -6.50 45.02 -12.41
N LEU A 367 -7.78 44.68 -12.54
CA LEU A 367 -8.32 43.42 -12.01
C LEU A 367 -8.07 42.31 -13.04
N THR A 368 -7.23 41.33 -12.68
CA THR A 368 -6.97 40.15 -13.51
C THR A 368 -7.39 38.87 -12.79
N ASN A 369 -7.63 37.82 -13.56
CA ASN A 369 -7.85 36.45 -13.07
C ASN A 369 -6.56 35.62 -13.09
N ASP A 370 -5.52 36.14 -13.76
CA ASP A 370 -4.30 35.43 -14.06
C ASP A 370 -3.25 35.71 -12.99
N PHE A 371 -3.10 34.71 -12.12
CA PHE A 371 -2.01 34.61 -11.17
C PHE A 371 -1.70 33.14 -10.93
N LYS A 372 -0.42 32.88 -10.64
CA LYS A 372 0.07 31.54 -10.34
C LYS A 372 0.22 31.39 -8.84
N VAL A 373 -0.32 30.29 -8.31
CA VAL A 373 -0.12 29.89 -6.92
C VAL A 373 1.12 29.02 -6.86
N ILE A 374 2.06 29.37 -6.00
CA ILE A 374 3.24 28.56 -5.68
C ILE A 374 2.92 27.83 -4.38
N SER A 375 2.95 26.50 -4.44
CA SER A 375 2.53 25.64 -3.34
C SER A 375 3.29 24.34 -3.39
N ASN A 376 3.55 23.79 -2.21
CA ASN A 376 4.04 22.42 -2.05
C ASN A 376 2.88 21.43 -1.89
N ALA A 377 1.64 21.90 -1.88
CA ALA A 377 0.47 21.05 -1.74
C ALA A 377 0.31 20.13 -2.93
N THR A 378 -0.27 18.96 -2.69
CA THR A 378 -0.52 17.95 -3.71
C THR A 378 -1.43 18.47 -4.81
N PHE A 379 -2.44 19.25 -4.43
CA PHE A 379 -3.40 19.82 -5.35
C PHE A 379 -3.88 21.17 -4.84
N VAL A 380 -4.18 22.06 -5.79
CA VAL A 380 -4.68 23.41 -5.49
C VAL A 380 -5.92 23.68 -6.34
N GLN A 381 -7.04 23.96 -5.68
CA GLN A 381 -8.25 24.48 -6.30
C GLN A 381 -8.26 26.01 -6.20
N LYS A 382 -8.59 26.70 -7.31
CA LYS A 382 -8.75 28.15 -7.38
C LYS A 382 -10.15 28.48 -7.87
N GLU A 383 -10.91 29.22 -7.06
CA GLU A 383 -12.29 29.63 -7.39
C GLU A 383 -12.46 31.14 -7.26
N LEU A 384 -13.05 31.78 -8.28
CA LEU A 384 -13.50 33.16 -8.22
C LEU A 384 -14.86 33.20 -7.53
N VAL A 385 -14.89 33.71 -6.29
CA VAL A 385 -16.13 33.71 -5.49
C VAL A 385 -16.91 35.01 -5.58
N PHE A 386 -16.25 36.12 -5.94
CA PHE A 386 -16.88 37.41 -6.08
C PHE A 386 -16.08 38.33 -7.00
N GLU A 387 -16.78 39.12 -7.82
CA GLU A 387 -16.21 40.15 -8.68
C GLU A 387 -17.12 41.37 -8.73
N ASN A 388 -16.54 42.56 -8.63
CA ASN A 388 -17.18 43.81 -9.02
C ASN A 388 -16.15 44.74 -9.69
N SER A 389 -16.55 45.99 -9.96
CA SER A 389 -15.70 46.99 -10.62
C SER A 389 -14.47 47.42 -9.80
N LYS A 390 -14.48 47.21 -8.48
CA LYS A 390 -13.45 47.66 -7.54
C LYS A 390 -12.51 46.52 -7.10
N PHE A 391 -13.00 45.30 -6.94
CA PHE A 391 -12.21 44.18 -6.48
C PHE A 391 -12.73 42.81 -6.94
N LYS A 392 -11.82 41.83 -6.90
CA LYS A 392 -12.10 40.40 -7.06
C LYS A 392 -11.73 39.66 -5.78
N THR A 393 -12.47 38.60 -5.45
CA THR A 393 -12.14 37.71 -4.34
C THR A 393 -12.06 36.29 -4.85
N PHE A 394 -10.93 35.65 -4.57
CA PHE A 394 -10.68 34.26 -4.88
C PHE A 394 -10.58 33.44 -3.59
N LYS A 395 -11.04 32.20 -3.64
CA LYS A 395 -10.73 31.16 -2.67
C LYS A 395 -9.70 30.22 -3.28
N ILE A 396 -8.57 30.05 -2.60
CA ILE A 396 -7.55 29.06 -2.94
C ILE A 396 -7.59 27.97 -1.89
N ILE A 397 -7.75 26.73 -2.31
CA ILE A 397 -7.85 25.58 -1.41
C ILE A 397 -6.69 24.65 -1.77
N ALA A 398 -5.75 24.55 -0.85
CA ALA A 398 -4.57 23.69 -1.00
C ALA A 398 -4.80 22.41 -0.19
N PHE A 399 -4.52 21.26 -0.79
CA PHE A 399 -4.80 19.95 -0.24
C PHE A 399 -3.53 19.12 -0.12
N ASP A 400 -3.42 18.39 0.99
CA ASP A 400 -2.44 17.33 1.16
C ASP A 400 -2.94 15.98 0.57
N ASP A 401 -2.11 14.94 0.64
CA ASP A 401 -2.44 13.61 0.14
C ASP A 401 -3.57 12.90 0.93
N LEU A 402 -3.89 13.38 2.12
CA LEU A 402 -4.98 12.87 2.96
C LEU A 402 -6.27 13.69 2.80
N SER A 403 -6.32 14.61 1.84
CA SER A 403 -7.43 15.54 1.62
C SER A 403 -7.65 16.52 2.80
N THR A 404 -6.67 16.67 3.70
CA THR A 404 -6.60 17.79 4.63
C THR A 404 -6.35 19.06 3.84
N LYS A 405 -7.04 20.15 4.18
CA LYS A 405 -7.03 21.37 3.40
C LYS A 405 -6.76 22.61 4.22
N ASN A 406 -6.10 23.59 3.61
CA ASN A 406 -6.07 24.97 4.06
C ASN A 406 -6.73 25.88 3.01
N ILE A 407 -7.46 26.90 3.48
CA ILE A 407 -8.26 27.80 2.63
C ILE A 407 -7.75 29.21 2.78
N TYR A 408 -7.36 29.80 1.65
CA TYR A 408 -6.86 31.16 1.54
C TYR A 408 -7.88 32.03 0.82
N THR A 409 -8.04 33.28 1.29
CA THR A 409 -8.81 34.33 0.63
C THR A 409 -7.84 35.31 0.00
N ILE A 410 -7.88 35.45 -1.33
CA ILE A 410 -7.10 36.46 -2.04
C ILE A 410 -8.07 37.54 -2.52
N LYS A 411 -7.90 38.76 -2.02
CA LYS A 411 -8.62 39.94 -2.47
C LYS A 411 -7.72 40.78 -3.36
N ILE A 412 -8.09 40.92 -4.63
CA ILE A 412 -7.39 41.77 -5.59
C ILE A 412 -8.21 43.04 -5.74
N SER A 413 -7.67 44.17 -5.31
CA SER A 413 -8.36 45.47 -5.34
C SER A 413 -7.69 46.39 -6.34
N LYS A 414 -8.49 47.18 -7.05
CA LYS A 414 -7.99 48.23 -7.92
C LYS A 414 -7.42 49.37 -7.07
N GLU A 415 -6.26 49.90 -7.44
CA GLU A 415 -5.78 51.17 -6.88
C GLU A 415 -6.60 52.31 -7.47
N ASP A 416 -7.27 53.06 -6.60
CA ASP A 416 -7.84 54.36 -6.98
C ASP A 416 -6.68 55.33 -7.16
N LYS A 417 -6.52 55.85 -8.37
CA LYS A 417 -5.51 56.87 -8.70
C LYS A 417 -5.91 58.25 -8.20
#